data_AF-A0A2B7ZPG9-F1
#
_entry.id   AF-A0A2B7ZPG9-F1
#
_cell.length_a   1.000
_cell.length_b   1.000
_cell.length_c   1.000
_cell.angle_alpha   90.00
_cell.angle_beta   90.00
_cell.angle_gamma   90.00
#
_symmetry.space_group_name_H-M   'P 1'
#
loop_
_entity.id
_entity.type
_entity.pdbx_description
1 polymer ?
#
loop_
_entity_poly.entity_id
_entity_poly.type
_entity_poly.pdbx_seq_one_letter_code
_entity_poly.pdbx_strand_id
1 'polypeptide(L)'
;GQPNTGKSTLLNALLNEEKAIVSDIAGTTRDSVEDVITLNGLRFRFIDTAGLRHATDPIETIGVARTKEKMKQAQLILYLFDLTTADVRLIEKEKKMLEENDIPFLLIGNKIDLAPERKETEPMIFISAKNK
;
A
#
# COMPACT_ATOMS: atom_id res chain seq x y z
N GLY A 1 4.77 0.71 0.33
CA GLY A 1 5.79 0.87 -0.71
C GLY A 1 6.02 2.33 -1.09
N GLN A 2 7.07 2.55 -1.89
CA GLN A 2 7.59 3.85 -2.34
C GLN A 2 6.55 4.76 -3.01
N PRO A 3 6.80 6.07 -3.16
CA PRO A 3 5.96 6.96 -3.97
C PRO A 3 5.78 6.44 -5.40
N ASN A 4 4.66 6.82 -6.04
CA ASN A 4 4.36 6.49 -7.45
C ASN A 4 4.25 5.00 -7.81
N THR A 5 4.27 4.10 -6.82
CA THR A 5 3.99 2.66 -7.01
C THR A 5 2.53 2.35 -7.32
N GLY A 6 1.64 3.34 -7.29
CA GLY A 6 0.22 3.21 -7.63
C GLY A 6 -0.70 2.81 -6.48
N LYS A 7 -0.31 3.07 -5.21
CA LYS A 7 -1.15 2.85 -4.01
C LYS A 7 -2.53 3.53 -4.11
N SER A 8 -2.56 4.84 -4.36
CA SER A 8 -3.83 5.58 -4.49
C SER A 8 -4.63 5.13 -5.71
N THR A 9 -3.97 4.71 -6.79
CA THR A 9 -4.65 4.12 -7.96
C THR A 9 -5.32 2.81 -7.59
N LEU A 10 -4.64 1.93 -6.84
CA LEU A 10 -5.21 0.67 -6.35
C LEU A 10 -6.38 0.92 -5.40
N LEU A 11 -6.22 1.82 -4.42
CA LEU A 11 -7.30 2.19 -3.50
C LEU A 11 -8.53 2.69 -4.27
N ASN A 12 -8.33 3.61 -5.23
CA ASN A 12 -9.41 4.12 -6.06
C ASN A 12 -10.05 3.04 -6.94
N ALA A 13 -9.29 2.06 -7.44
CA ALA A 13 -9.84 0.95 -8.21
C ALA A 13 -10.77 0.09 -7.33
N LEU A 14 -10.30 -0.29 -6.14
CA LEU A 14 -11.06 -1.06 -5.15
C LEU A 14 -12.32 -0.31 -4.68
N LEU A 15 -12.21 1.00 -4.42
CA LEU A 15 -13.32 1.86 -4.01
C LEU A 15 -14.41 1.98 -5.09
N ASN A 16 -14.00 2.16 -6.35
CA ASN A 16 -14.92 2.38 -7.46
C ASN A 16 -15.61 1.12 -7.96
N GLU A 17 -15.01 -0.06 -7.78
CA GLU A 17 -15.63 -1.33 -8.15
C GLU A 17 -16.71 -1.77 -7.17
N GLU A 18 -16.53 -1.52 -5.87
CA GLU A 18 -17.38 -2.11 -4.85
C GLU A 18 -18.33 -1.13 -4.15
N LYS A 19 -18.33 0.18 -4.48
CA LYS A 19 -19.25 1.23 -3.95
C LYS A 19 -19.78 0.92 -2.54
N ALA A 20 -18.88 0.62 -1.62
CA ALA A 20 -19.26 0.16 -0.30
C ALA A 20 -19.20 1.33 0.67
N ILE A 21 -20.34 1.99 0.85
CA ILE A 21 -20.68 2.89 1.97
C ILE A 21 -19.47 3.68 2.50
N VAL A 22 -19.11 4.76 1.79
CA VAL A 22 -18.26 5.81 2.36
C VAL A 22 -19.08 6.48 3.46
N SER A 23 -18.65 6.33 4.71
CA SER A 23 -19.33 6.91 5.86
C SER A 23 -18.87 8.37 6.02
N ASP A 24 -19.66 9.32 5.51
CA ASP A 24 -19.50 10.76 5.70
C ASP A 24 -19.84 11.21 7.15
N ILE A 25 -19.23 10.62 8.17
CA ILE A 25 -19.31 11.21 9.52
C ILE A 25 -18.33 12.39 9.55
N ALA A 26 -18.83 13.54 9.08
CA ALA A 26 -18.17 14.82 9.20
C ALA A 26 -17.96 15.13 10.70
N GLY A 27 -16.71 15.09 11.18
CA GLY A 27 -16.44 15.46 12.57
C GLY A 27 -15.12 15.06 13.22
N THR A 28 -14.24 14.25 12.61
CA THR A 28 -12.98 13.84 13.29
C THR A 28 -11.73 14.24 12.49
N THR A 29 -11.37 15.51 12.65
CA THR A 29 -10.01 16.07 12.73
C THR A 29 -8.85 15.38 11.97
N ARG A 30 -8.45 16.01 10.85
CA ARG A 30 -7.07 16.40 10.47
C ARG A 30 -5.90 15.39 10.47
N ASP A 31 -6.12 14.08 10.59
CA ASP A 31 -5.07 13.05 10.50
C ASP A 31 -5.51 11.86 9.63
N SER A 32 -4.59 11.36 8.79
CA SER A 32 -4.66 10.18 7.89
C SER A 32 -6.02 9.89 7.21
N VAL A 33 -6.07 9.97 5.88
CA VAL A 33 -7.25 9.51 5.12
C VAL A 33 -7.44 8.01 5.37
N GLU A 34 -8.49 7.66 6.11
CA GLU A 34 -8.89 6.29 6.39
C GLU A 34 -10.21 6.00 5.66
N ASP A 35 -10.15 5.15 4.64
CA ASP A 35 -11.33 4.77 3.86
C ASP A 35 -11.78 3.36 4.27
N VAL A 36 -13.09 3.18 4.47
CA VAL A 36 -13.68 1.88 4.77
C VAL A 36 -14.38 1.36 3.53
N ILE A 37 -14.09 0.13 3.13
CA ILE A 37 -14.78 -0.57 2.05
C ILE A 37 -15.28 -1.93 2.53
N THR A 38 -16.31 -2.44 1.86
CA THR A 38 -16.79 -3.81 2.05
C THR A 38 -16.47 -4.56 0.77
N LEU A 39 -15.64 -5.59 0.86
CA LEU A 39 -15.32 -6.50 -0.25
C LEU A 39 -15.89 -7.88 0.07
N ASN A 40 -16.76 -8.41 -0.79
CA ASN A 40 -17.38 -9.74 -0.58
C ASN A 40 -18.00 -9.93 0.82
N GLY A 41 -18.61 -8.89 1.39
CA GLY A 41 -19.22 -8.91 2.73
C GLY A 41 -18.24 -8.73 3.90
N LEU A 42 -16.94 -8.59 3.65
CA LEU A 42 -15.91 -8.29 4.65
C LEU A 42 -15.57 -6.80 4.65
N ARG A 43 -15.53 -6.17 5.82
CA ARG A 43 -15.17 -4.75 5.98
C ARG A 43 -13.67 -4.60 6.12
N PHE A 44 -13.08 -3.81 5.23
CA PHE A 44 -11.68 -3.41 5.24
C PHE A 44 -11.58 -1.92 5.55
N ARG A 45 -10.70 -1.56 6.47
CA ARG A 45 -10.28 -0.17 6.68
C ARG A 45 -8.90 0.01 6.06
N PHE A 46 -8.84 0.79 5.00
CA PHE A 46 -7.58 1.19 4.39
C PHE A 46 -7.09 2.44 5.10
N ILE A 47 -5.86 2.36 5.59
CA ILE A 47 -5.16 3.48 6.17
C ILE A 47 -4.22 3.98 5.07
N ASP A 48 -4.51 5.12 4.43
CA ASP A 48 -3.60 5.67 3.44
C ASP A 48 -2.40 6.27 4.18
N THR A 49 -1.32 5.49 4.23
CA THR A 49 -0.02 5.98 4.67
C THR A 49 0.55 6.77 3.50
N ALA A 50 0.63 8.10 3.62
CA ALA A 50 1.38 8.92 2.68
C ALA A 50 2.71 8.20 2.36
N GLY A 51 2.91 7.83 1.09
CA GLY A 51 3.81 6.72 0.73
C GLY A 51 5.17 6.78 1.41
N LEU A 52 5.65 5.61 1.89
CA LEU A 52 6.95 5.42 2.53
C LEU A 52 8.05 6.20 1.80
N ARG A 53 8.39 7.41 2.26
CA ARG A 53 9.51 8.18 1.72
C ARG A 53 10.81 7.77 2.39
N HIS A 54 11.89 7.88 1.63
CA HIS A 54 13.22 8.20 2.12
C HIS A 54 13.56 9.63 1.63
N ALA A 55 13.56 10.66 2.48
CA ALA A 55 14.24 11.95 2.21
C ALA A 55 14.39 12.80 3.50
N THR A 56 15.60 13.17 3.90
CA THR A 56 16.28 14.49 3.75
C THR A 56 15.64 15.73 4.38
N ASP A 57 14.39 15.71 4.86
CA ASP A 57 13.71 16.88 5.45
C ASP A 57 13.02 16.51 6.80
N PRO A 58 13.04 17.35 7.86
CA PRO A 58 12.51 16.99 9.19
C PRO A 58 11.02 16.61 9.20
N ILE A 59 10.24 17.11 8.24
CA ILE A 59 8.82 16.79 8.08
C ILE A 59 8.60 15.34 7.60
N GLU A 60 9.56 14.77 6.86
CA GLU A 60 9.44 13.43 6.30
C GLU A 60 9.76 12.31 7.30
N THR A 61 10.70 12.54 8.22
CA THR A 61 10.99 11.61 9.32
C THR A 61 9.75 11.35 10.17
N ILE A 62 8.93 12.39 10.38
CA ILE A 62 7.63 12.27 11.06
C ILE A 62 6.67 11.40 10.21
N GLY A 63 6.67 11.55 8.89
CA GLY A 63 5.85 10.73 7.98
C GLY A 63 6.21 9.24 8.01
N VAL A 64 7.50 8.90 8.01
CA VAL A 64 7.98 7.51 8.11
C VAL A 64 7.67 6.92 9.49
N ALA A 65 7.90 7.67 10.56
CA ALA A 65 7.58 7.23 11.92
C ALA A 65 6.07 6.95 12.08
N ARG A 66 5.23 7.87 11.62
CA ARG A 66 3.76 7.69 11.60
C ARG A 66 3.34 6.49 10.76
N THR A 67 3.98 6.27 9.62
CA THR A 67 3.70 5.09 8.79
C THR A 67 4.04 3.80 9.54
N LYS A 68 5.20 3.74 10.21
CA LYS A 68 5.58 2.58 11.03
C LYS A 68 4.61 2.36 12.20
N GLU A 69 4.16 3.43 12.87
CA GLU A 69 3.16 3.33 13.94
C GLU A 69 1.80 2.81 13.43
N LYS A 70 1.32 3.30 12.29
CA LYS A 70 0.10 2.82 11.66
C LYS A 70 0.22 1.38 11.17
N MET A 71 1.39 0.99 10.63
CA MET A 71 1.66 -0.39 10.24
C MET A 71 1.47 -1.35 11.42
N LYS A 72 1.91 -0.98 12.64
CA LYS A 72 1.72 -1.81 13.85
C LYS A 72 0.25 -2.04 14.22
N GLN A 73 -0.68 -1.24 13.70
CA GLN A 73 -2.12 -1.39 13.92
C GLN A 73 -2.80 -2.22 12.82
N ALA A 74 -2.07 -2.55 11.74
CA ALA A 74 -2.61 -3.27 10.60
C ALA A 74 -2.75 -4.77 10.91
N GLN A 75 -3.82 -5.37 10.39
CA GLN A 75 -4.00 -6.84 10.40
C GLN A 75 -3.37 -7.50 9.16
N LEU A 76 -3.16 -6.71 8.12
CA LEU A 76 -2.55 -7.12 6.85
C LEU A 76 -1.87 -5.92 6.22
N ILE A 77 -0.64 -6.09 5.73
CA ILE A 77 0.11 -5.06 5.00
C ILE A 77 0.13 -5.38 3.51
N LEU A 78 -0.32 -4.45 2.67
CA LEU A 78 -0.18 -4.53 1.22
C LEU A 78 1.08 -3.77 0.79
N TYR A 79 2.15 -4.51 0.48
CA TYR A 79 3.40 -3.93 0.04
C TYR A 79 3.45 -3.82 -1.50
N LEU A 80 3.10 -2.62 -2.00
CA LEU A 80 3.16 -2.30 -3.44
C LEU A 80 4.52 -1.78 -3.90
N PHE A 81 5.06 -2.36 -4.97
CA PHE A 81 6.21 -1.86 -5.73
C PHE A 81 5.89 -1.76 -7.23
N ASP A 82 6.61 -0.88 -7.94
CA ASP A 82 6.44 -0.64 -9.37
C ASP A 82 7.38 -1.55 -10.16
N LEU A 83 6.84 -2.44 -11.01
CA LEU A 83 7.64 -3.39 -11.80
C LEU A 83 8.56 -2.70 -12.82
N THR A 84 8.26 -1.47 -13.23
CA THR A 84 9.05 -0.72 -14.21
C THR A 84 10.27 -0.03 -13.60
N THR A 85 10.24 0.22 -12.29
CA THR A 85 11.30 0.95 -11.57
C THR A 85 11.81 0.21 -10.33
N ALA A 86 11.45 -1.06 -10.15
CA ALA A 86 11.77 -1.84 -8.97
C ALA A 86 13.29 -2.00 -8.82
N ASP A 87 13.82 -1.60 -7.65
CA ASP A 87 15.14 -2.02 -7.20
C ASP A 87 14.98 -3.24 -6.29
N VAL A 88 15.45 -4.40 -6.75
CA VAL A 88 15.38 -5.67 -6.03
C VAL A 88 15.99 -5.55 -4.64
N ARG A 89 17.11 -4.83 -4.49
CA ARG A 89 17.82 -4.69 -3.20
C ARG A 89 17.00 -3.87 -2.20
N LEU A 90 16.29 -2.85 -2.69
CA LEU A 90 15.41 -2.04 -1.85
C LEU A 90 14.20 -2.86 -1.39
N ILE A 91 13.61 -3.64 -2.30
CA ILE A 91 12.47 -4.51 -2.00
C ILE A 91 12.86 -5.57 -0.97
N GLU A 92 14.01 -6.23 -1.12
CA GLU A 92 14.52 -7.21 -0.14
C GLU A 92 14.73 -6.59 1.24
N LYS A 93 15.29 -5.37 1.31
CA LYS A 93 15.48 -4.64 2.56
C LYS A 93 14.14 -4.29 3.23
N GLU A 94 13.18 -3.79 2.46
CA GLU A 94 11.85 -3.43 2.99
C GLU A 94 11.04 -4.67 3.38
N LYS A 95 11.16 -5.77 2.63
CA LYS A 95 10.58 -7.08 2.96
C LYS A 95 11.09 -7.59 4.30
N LYS A 96 12.41 -7.58 4.52
CA LYS A 96 12.98 -7.99 5.81
C LYS A 96 12.44 -7.16 6.97
N MET A 97 12.27 -5.86 6.78
CA MET A 97 11.64 -5.00 7.78
C MET A 97 10.17 -5.40 8.05
N LEU A 98 9.42 -5.80 7.03
CA LEU A 98 8.04 -6.30 7.22
C LEU A 98 8.01 -7.63 7.98
N GLU A 99 8.92 -8.55 7.67
CA GLU A 99 9.06 -9.84 8.38
C GLU A 99 9.34 -9.63 9.87
N GLU A 100 10.10 -8.61 10.25
CA GLU A 100 10.39 -8.26 11.65
C GLU A 100 9.20 -7.67 12.43
N ASN A 101 8.10 -7.30 11.76
CA ASN A 101 6.93 -6.67 12.41
C ASN A 101 5.83 -7.67 12.84
N ASP A 102 6.00 -8.98 12.61
CA ASP A 102 5.03 -10.05 12.93
C ASP A 102 3.59 -9.84 12.40
N ILE A 103 3.43 -8.98 11.39
CA ILE A 103 2.15 -8.70 10.74
C ILE A 103 2.14 -9.37 9.37
N PRO A 104 1.09 -10.13 9.01
CA PRO A 104 0.96 -10.71 7.68
C PRO A 104 1.08 -9.64 6.59
N PHE A 105 1.80 -9.94 5.51
CA PHE A 105 1.95 -9.01 4.38
C PHE A 105 1.83 -9.72 3.04
N LEU A 106 1.40 -8.96 2.02
CA LEU A 106 1.35 -9.39 0.62
C LEU A 106 2.30 -8.52 -0.20
N LEU A 107 3.14 -9.17 -1.00
CA LEU A 107 3.98 -8.52 -2.00
C LEU A 107 3.19 -8.33 -3.29
N ILE A 108 3.09 -7.07 -3.74
CA ILE A 108 2.29 -6.71 -4.91
C ILE A 108 3.16 -5.93 -5.92
N GLY A 109 3.44 -6.57 -7.05
CA GLY A 109 4.08 -5.93 -8.20
C GLY A 109 3.05 -5.24 -9.09
N ASN A 110 3.03 -3.91 -9.09
CA ASN A 110 2.08 -3.12 -9.88
C ASN A 110 2.68 -2.67 -11.22
N LYS A 111 1.80 -2.22 -12.14
CA LYS A 111 2.11 -1.80 -13.52
C LYS A 111 2.58 -2.95 -14.40
N ILE A 112 2.00 -4.13 -14.20
CA ILE A 112 2.28 -5.34 -14.98
C ILE A 112 2.06 -5.15 -16.48
N ASP A 113 1.17 -4.23 -16.87
CA ASP A 113 0.90 -3.82 -18.24
C ASP A 113 2.09 -3.16 -18.93
N LEU A 114 3.05 -2.63 -18.16
CA LEU A 114 4.25 -1.97 -18.65
C LEU A 114 5.52 -2.84 -18.50
N ALA A 115 5.42 -3.95 -17.78
CA ALA A 115 6.54 -4.86 -17.50
C ALA A 115 6.11 -6.35 -17.64
N PRO A 116 5.94 -6.85 -18.88
CA PRO A 116 5.37 -8.17 -19.14
C PRO A 116 6.32 -9.35 -18.86
N GLU A 117 7.64 -9.15 -18.97
CA GLU A 117 8.63 -10.20 -18.69
C GLU A 117 8.97 -10.27 -17.20
N ARG A 118 8.94 -11.47 -16.60
CA ARG A 118 9.23 -11.66 -15.18
C ARG A 118 9.67 -13.08 -14.85
N LYS A 119 10.52 -13.19 -13.82
CA LYS A 119 10.89 -14.44 -13.16
C LYS A 119 10.14 -14.51 -11.84
N GLU A 120 9.28 -15.52 -11.71
CA GLU A 120 8.63 -15.81 -10.43
C GLU A 120 9.62 -16.53 -9.54
N THR A 121 10.12 -15.82 -8.53
CA THR A 121 11.04 -16.41 -7.53
C THR A 121 10.34 -16.70 -6.21
N GLU A 122 9.17 -16.08 -5.96
CA GLU A 122 8.42 -16.14 -4.70
C GLU A 122 6.92 -15.88 -4.94
N PRO A 123 6.03 -16.30 -4.01
CA PRO A 123 4.60 -16.01 -4.11
C PRO A 123 4.35 -14.49 -4.01
N MET A 124 4.11 -13.87 -5.16
CA MET A 124 3.79 -12.46 -5.28
C MET A 124 2.59 -12.27 -6.19
N ILE A 125 1.80 -11.23 -5.90
CA ILE A 125 0.64 -10.88 -6.72
C ILE A 125 1.07 -9.80 -7.70
N PHE A 126 0.79 -9.99 -8.98
CA PHE A 126 1.05 -8.97 -9.99
C PHE A 126 -0.26 -8.37 -10.49
N ILE A 127 -0.32 -7.05 -10.56
CA ILE A 127 -1.55 -6.32 -10.92
C ILE A 127 -1.26 -5.17 -11.89
N SER A 128 -2.31 -4.72 -12.59
CA SER A 128 -2.36 -3.38 -13.17
C SER A 128 -3.45 -2.58 -12.48
N ALA A 129 -3.10 -1.83 -11.42
CA ALA A 129 -4.07 -0.97 -10.74
C ALA A 129 -4.75 0.03 -11.69
N LYS A 130 -4.10 0.38 -12.82
CA LYS A 130 -4.64 1.27 -13.85
C LYS A 130 -5.71 0.59 -14.71
N ASN A 131 -5.50 -0.69 -15.05
CA ASN A 131 -6.34 -1.40 -16.02
C ASN A 131 -7.38 -2.33 -15.37
N LYS A 132 -7.43 -2.36 -14.02
CA LYS A 132 -8.37 -3.17 -13.23
C LYS A 132 -8.19 -4.67 -13.51
#